data_AF-A0A968UE83-F1
#
_entry.id   AF-A0A968UE83-F1
#
_cell.length_a   1.000
_cell.length_b   1.000
_cell.length_c   1.000
_cell.angle_alpha   90.00
_cell.angle_beta   90.00
_cell.angle_gamma   90.00
#
_symmetry.space_group_name_H-M   'P 1'
#
loop_
_entity.id
_entity.type
_entity.pdbx_description
1 polymer ?
#
loop_
_entity_poly.entity_id
_entity_poly.type
_entity_poly.pdbx_seq_one_letter_code
_entity_poly.pdbx_strand_id
1 'polypeptide(L)'
;MESQSASQIPSPEVESLSHHPVSPLEVTPSAEPSSEQRVSSQEVKQLYRQFRKAALESTARELQKQQYEHLQNQVEILNIPIDNISVNDFLSQLNRGVVFTPNVDHLMKLQKDIDFVKAYSKADYRVCDSQVLMYASKFLGTPIKAKISGSDLFPMFCEHHRHNHQMKIFLLGGAEGVASQAQERINARIGRNIIVQAHSPSFGFEKNEEECQTILEMIRQSPANVLVVGVGAPKQEKWIAKYKDELPSIDIFMAVGAAIDFEAGNKPRAPELMAKLGLEWLYRLASEPNRLWKRYLLDDFPFFWLIAKEKLGRRQAKSAPKDLD
;
A
#
# COMPACT_ATOMS: atom_id res chain seq x y z
N MET A 1 -25.23 30.60 -50.63
CA MET A 1 -26.23 30.43 -51.70
C MET A 1 -26.21 28.97 -52.11
N GLU A 2 -27.39 28.34 -52.11
CA GLU A 2 -27.75 27.03 -52.68
C GLU A 2 -27.09 25.78 -52.05
N SER A 3 -27.77 24.63 -51.88
CA SER A 3 -29.19 24.24 -51.87
C SER A 3 -29.24 22.76 -51.43
N GLN A 4 -30.40 22.34 -50.90
CA GLN A 4 -30.70 21.00 -50.39
C GLN A 4 -30.92 19.97 -51.50
N SER A 5 -30.71 18.67 -51.20
CA SER A 5 -31.67 17.62 -51.58
C SER A 5 -31.48 16.32 -50.80
N ALA A 6 -32.60 15.80 -50.32
CA ALA A 6 -32.78 14.49 -49.72
C ALA A 6 -33.08 13.44 -50.79
N SER A 7 -32.83 12.15 -50.52
CA SER A 7 -33.52 11.04 -51.20
C SER A 7 -33.59 9.80 -50.32
N GLN A 8 -34.76 9.17 -50.36
CA GLN A 8 -35.24 7.99 -49.63
C GLN A 8 -34.87 6.65 -50.33
N ILE A 9 -34.64 5.59 -49.52
CA ILE A 9 -35.15 4.19 -49.49
C ILE A 9 -35.32 3.42 -50.85
N PRO A 10 -34.96 2.11 -50.97
CA PRO A 10 -35.92 1.02 -50.65
C PRO A 10 -35.34 -0.28 -50.03
N SER A 11 -36.17 -0.97 -49.24
CA SER A 11 -36.09 -2.40 -48.90
C SER A 11 -36.49 -3.29 -50.09
N PRO A 12 -36.23 -4.61 -50.06
CA PRO A 12 -37.10 -5.55 -50.77
C PRO A 12 -37.66 -6.70 -49.92
N GLU A 13 -38.81 -7.17 -50.38
CA GLU A 13 -39.76 -8.15 -49.85
C GLU A 13 -39.41 -9.62 -50.16
N VAL A 14 -40.30 -10.48 -49.66
CA VAL A 14 -40.36 -11.95 -49.59
C VAL A 14 -40.95 -12.59 -50.87
N GLU A 15 -40.57 -13.84 -51.18
CA GLU A 15 -41.39 -15.01 -51.64
C GLU A 15 -40.55 -15.97 -52.51
N SER A 16 -40.35 -17.25 -52.16
CA SER A 16 -41.22 -18.46 -52.21
C SER A 16 -41.14 -19.22 -53.55
N LEU A 17 -41.03 -20.57 -53.48
CA LEU A 17 -41.30 -21.64 -54.49
C LEU A 17 -40.54 -22.92 -54.03
N SER A 18 -41.11 -23.88 -53.27
CA SER A 18 -42.02 -24.99 -53.63
C SER A 18 -41.46 -26.04 -54.63
N HIS A 19 -41.33 -27.31 -54.21
CA HIS A 19 -42.04 -28.46 -54.78
C HIS A 19 -41.79 -29.80 -54.01
N HIS A 20 -42.93 -30.49 -53.80
CA HIS A 20 -43.26 -31.78 -53.17
C HIS A 20 -42.71 -33.05 -53.90
N PRO A 21 -43.14 -34.31 -53.61
CA PRO A 21 -43.74 -34.99 -52.42
C PRO A 21 -43.01 -36.32 -52.06
N VAL A 22 -43.44 -37.05 -51.01
CA VAL A 22 -43.81 -38.50 -50.97
C VAL A 22 -44.12 -38.93 -49.52
N SER A 23 -45.14 -39.77 -49.36
CA SER A 23 -45.66 -40.43 -48.14
C SER A 23 -45.89 -41.93 -48.49
N PRO A 24 -46.24 -42.88 -47.60
CA PRO A 24 -45.88 -43.20 -46.20
C PRO A 24 -45.49 -44.70 -45.98
N LEU A 25 -45.24 -45.07 -44.70
CA LEU A 25 -45.20 -46.44 -44.08
C LEU A 25 -43.94 -47.27 -44.38
N GLU A 26 -43.23 -47.90 -43.44
CA GLU A 26 -43.61 -48.73 -42.28
C GLU A 26 -42.30 -48.89 -41.43
N VAL A 27 -42.27 -48.88 -40.09
CA VAL A 27 -42.39 -50.05 -39.19
C VAL A 27 -42.19 -49.51 -37.75
N THR A 28 -43.04 -49.93 -36.80
CA THR A 28 -42.91 -49.72 -35.34
C THR A 28 -42.13 -50.88 -34.67
N PRO A 29 -41.99 -50.99 -33.34
CA PRO A 29 -41.27 -50.17 -32.35
C PRO A 29 -40.29 -51.02 -31.49
N SER A 30 -39.22 -50.47 -30.90
CA SER A 30 -38.71 -50.97 -29.59
C SER A 30 -37.63 -50.08 -28.96
N ALA A 31 -37.83 -49.81 -27.67
CA ALA A 31 -36.90 -49.30 -26.64
C ALA A 31 -36.55 -47.80 -26.66
N GLU A 32 -37.12 -47.09 -25.68
CA GLU A 32 -36.85 -45.70 -25.28
C GLU A 32 -35.38 -45.41 -24.97
N PRO A 33 -34.85 -44.21 -25.30
CA PRO A 33 -33.80 -43.59 -24.50
C PRO A 33 -34.42 -42.71 -23.41
N SER A 34 -33.98 -42.99 -22.19
CA SER A 34 -34.35 -42.40 -20.91
C SER A 34 -34.25 -40.87 -20.84
N SER A 35 -35.34 -40.26 -20.37
CA SER A 35 -35.50 -38.97 -19.68
C SER A 35 -34.29 -38.01 -19.63
N GLU A 36 -34.31 -36.96 -20.44
CA GLU A 36 -33.62 -35.70 -20.12
C GLU A 36 -34.27 -35.09 -18.87
N GLN A 37 -33.61 -35.18 -17.72
CA GLN A 37 -34.04 -34.51 -16.50
C GLN A 37 -33.96 -32.98 -16.70
N ARG A 38 -35.11 -32.34 -16.96
CA ARG A 38 -35.26 -30.89 -16.84
C ARG A 38 -35.05 -30.49 -15.38
N VAL A 39 -33.86 -30.01 -15.04
CA VAL A 39 -33.55 -29.43 -13.73
C VAL A 39 -34.53 -28.28 -13.48
N SER A 40 -35.32 -28.36 -12.41
CA SER A 40 -36.36 -27.37 -12.13
C SER A 40 -35.72 -26.00 -11.84
N SER A 41 -36.44 -24.91 -12.16
CA SER A 41 -35.96 -23.54 -11.86
C SER A 41 -35.64 -23.33 -10.36
N GLN A 42 -36.26 -24.14 -9.48
CA GLN A 42 -35.97 -24.12 -8.04
C GLN A 42 -34.65 -24.80 -7.70
N GLU A 43 -34.31 -25.93 -8.34
CA GLU A 43 -33.04 -26.63 -8.15
C GLU A 43 -31.85 -25.80 -8.64
N VAL A 44 -31.97 -25.13 -9.79
CA VAL A 44 -30.94 -24.19 -10.28
C VAL A 44 -30.71 -23.04 -9.30
N LYS A 45 -31.78 -22.48 -8.72
CA LYS A 45 -31.69 -21.41 -7.71
C LYS A 45 -31.05 -21.91 -6.41
N GLN A 46 -31.34 -23.14 -6.00
CA GLN A 46 -30.78 -23.74 -4.79
C GLN A 46 -29.29 -24.04 -4.96
N LEU A 47 -28.91 -24.57 -6.13
CA LEU A 47 -27.51 -24.81 -6.50
C LEU A 47 -26.71 -23.51 -6.56
N TYR A 48 -27.27 -22.45 -7.14
CA TYR A 48 -26.65 -21.12 -7.17
C TYR A 48 -26.45 -20.53 -5.76
N ARG A 49 -27.42 -20.72 -4.85
CA ARG A 49 -27.28 -20.30 -3.45
C ARG A 49 -26.19 -21.08 -2.71
N GLN A 50 -26.06 -22.38 -2.97
CA GLN A 50 -25.01 -23.21 -2.39
C GLN A 50 -23.62 -22.82 -2.90
N PHE A 51 -23.46 -22.60 -4.21
CA PHE A 51 -22.20 -22.11 -4.79
C PHE A 51 -21.83 -20.74 -4.24
N ARG A 52 -22.78 -19.80 -4.14
CA ARG A 52 -22.53 -18.47 -3.58
C ARG A 52 -22.14 -18.53 -2.11
N LYS A 53 -22.79 -19.39 -1.32
CA LYS A 53 -22.45 -19.59 0.09
C LYS A 53 -21.06 -20.22 0.24
N ALA A 54 -20.74 -21.23 -0.56
CA ALA A 54 -19.43 -21.88 -0.56
C ALA A 54 -18.31 -20.91 -0.98
N ALA A 55 -18.54 -20.07 -2.01
CA ALA A 55 -17.60 -19.06 -2.46
C ALA A 55 -17.39 -17.93 -1.43
N LEU A 56 -18.46 -17.52 -0.73
CA LEU A 56 -18.35 -16.54 0.37
C LEU A 56 -17.60 -17.12 1.56
N GLU A 57 -17.86 -18.38 1.93
CA GLU A 57 -17.16 -19.06 3.01
C GLU A 57 -15.69 -19.37 2.68
N SER A 58 -15.37 -19.75 1.43
CA SER A 58 -13.98 -19.94 1.00
C SER A 58 -13.23 -18.62 1.01
N THR A 59 -13.84 -17.54 0.51
CA THR A 59 -13.25 -16.20 0.53
C THR A 59 -13.03 -15.70 1.97
N ALA A 60 -14.00 -15.91 2.87
CA ALA A 60 -13.85 -15.53 4.28
C ALA A 60 -12.73 -16.32 4.98
N ARG A 61 -12.61 -17.63 4.71
CA ARG A 61 -11.51 -18.45 5.22
C ARG A 61 -10.16 -18.05 4.65
N GLU A 62 -10.09 -17.72 3.36
CA GLU A 62 -8.87 -17.23 2.70
C GLU A 62 -8.43 -15.90 3.32
N LEU A 63 -9.36 -14.95 3.50
CA LEU A 63 -9.09 -13.67 4.15
C LEU A 63 -8.65 -13.84 5.60
N GLN A 64 -9.30 -14.75 6.34
CA GLN A 64 -8.93 -15.04 7.73
C GLN A 64 -7.55 -15.71 7.83
N LYS A 65 -7.22 -16.60 6.88
CA LYS A 65 -5.90 -17.22 6.75
C LYS A 65 -4.84 -16.19 6.38
N GLN A 66 -5.09 -15.31 5.41
CA GLN A 66 -4.20 -14.22 5.04
C GLN A 66 -3.96 -13.26 6.20
N GLN A 67 -5.00 -12.91 6.95
CA GLN A 67 -4.89 -12.08 8.14
C GLN A 67 -4.07 -12.78 9.25
N TYR A 68 -4.28 -14.08 9.46
CA TYR A 68 -3.51 -14.89 10.42
C TYR A 68 -2.04 -15.03 10.01
N GLU A 69 -1.76 -15.29 8.73
CA GLU A 69 -0.40 -15.36 8.19
C GLU A 69 0.30 -14.00 8.25
N HIS A 70 -0.41 -12.90 8.02
CA HIS A 70 0.11 -11.55 8.18
C HIS A 70 0.49 -11.28 9.64
N LEU A 71 -0.37 -11.63 10.61
CA LEU A 71 -0.08 -11.52 12.05
C LEU A 71 1.09 -12.40 12.50
N GLN A 72 1.23 -13.61 11.94
CA GLN A 72 2.37 -14.51 12.22
C GLN A 72 3.68 -14.04 11.56
N ASN A 73 3.59 -13.21 10.51
CA ASN A 73 4.73 -12.62 9.83
C ASN A 73 5.07 -11.22 10.36
N GLN A 74 4.78 -10.91 11.62
CA GLN A 74 5.20 -9.67 12.25
C GLN A 74 6.31 -9.90 13.27
N VAL A 75 7.25 -8.97 13.33
CA VAL A 75 8.26 -8.88 14.38
C VAL A 75 7.90 -7.71 15.27
N GLU A 76 7.61 -8.00 16.53
CA GLU A 76 7.38 -6.95 17.52
C GLU A 76 8.72 -6.42 18.03
N ILE A 77 8.85 -5.09 18.12
CA ILE A 77 9.97 -4.40 18.76
C ILE A 77 9.39 -3.25 19.58
N LEU A 78 9.64 -3.23 20.90
CA LEU A 78 9.11 -2.20 21.80
C LEU A 78 7.59 -1.99 21.69
N ASN A 79 6.85 -3.09 21.63
CA ASN A 79 5.38 -3.14 21.48
C ASN A 79 4.83 -2.66 20.13
N ILE A 80 5.70 -2.46 19.13
CA ILE A 80 5.31 -2.04 17.79
C ILE A 80 5.49 -3.22 16.83
N PRO A 81 4.41 -3.71 16.18
CA PRO A 81 4.52 -4.74 15.17
C PRO A 81 5.14 -4.17 13.89
N ILE A 82 6.17 -4.85 13.38
CA ILE A 82 6.84 -4.53 12.12
C ILE A 82 6.64 -5.72 11.17
N ASP A 83 6.17 -5.45 9.95
CA ASP A 83 5.93 -6.50 8.97
C ASP A 83 7.23 -7.15 8.51
N ASN A 84 7.28 -8.48 8.65
CA ASN A 84 8.41 -9.31 8.29
C ASN A 84 8.26 -9.87 6.87
N ILE A 85 8.27 -8.95 5.91
CA ILE A 85 7.99 -9.20 4.50
C ILE A 85 9.22 -8.90 3.63
N SER A 86 9.36 -9.58 2.49
CA SER A 86 10.40 -9.25 1.51
C SER A 86 10.00 -8.03 0.69
N VAL A 87 10.96 -7.37 0.03
CA VAL A 87 10.67 -6.22 -0.84
C VAL A 87 9.71 -6.60 -1.98
N ASN A 88 9.96 -7.75 -2.63
CA ASN A 88 9.16 -8.19 -3.77
C ASN A 88 7.74 -8.54 -3.36
N ASP A 89 7.58 -9.28 -2.26
CA ASP A 89 6.26 -9.62 -1.74
C ASP A 89 5.50 -8.35 -1.34
N PHE A 90 6.17 -7.42 -0.66
CA PHE A 90 5.57 -6.15 -0.26
C PHE A 90 5.06 -5.34 -1.45
N LEU A 91 5.89 -5.12 -2.46
CA LEU A 91 5.50 -4.36 -3.66
C LEU A 91 4.38 -5.06 -4.43
N SER A 92 4.39 -6.39 -4.51
CA SER A 92 3.35 -7.15 -5.21
C SER A 92 1.99 -7.13 -4.50
N GLN A 93 1.99 -7.02 -3.16
CA GLN A 93 0.79 -7.04 -2.33
C GLN A 93 0.22 -5.64 -2.09
N LEU A 94 1.04 -4.59 -2.20
CA LEU A 94 0.63 -3.21 -1.95
C LEU A 94 -0.27 -2.70 -3.08
N ASN A 95 -1.56 -2.99 -2.98
CA ASN A 95 -2.61 -2.46 -3.86
C ASN A 95 -3.48 -1.40 -3.17
N ARG A 96 -3.51 -1.39 -1.84
CA ARG A 96 -4.23 -0.41 -1.02
C ARG A 96 -3.65 -0.36 0.39
N GLY A 97 -3.90 0.73 1.10
CA GLY A 97 -3.63 0.87 2.53
C GLY A 97 -2.61 1.96 2.87
N VAL A 98 -2.34 2.08 4.16
CA VAL A 98 -1.44 3.06 4.75
C VAL A 98 -0.10 2.41 5.11
N VAL A 99 0.98 2.92 4.52
CA VAL A 99 2.35 2.42 4.69
C VAL A 99 3.18 3.41 5.50
N PHE A 100 3.66 2.96 6.66
CA PHE A 100 4.64 3.65 7.48
C PHE A 100 5.97 2.90 7.52
N THR A 101 7.07 3.65 7.59
CA THR A 101 8.44 3.12 7.61
C THR A 101 9.09 3.40 8.97
N PRO A 102 8.73 2.68 10.06
CA PRO A 102 9.31 2.93 11.38
C PRO A 102 10.83 2.76 11.40
N ASN A 103 11.52 3.72 12.01
CA ASN A 103 12.90 3.64 12.48
C ASN A 103 12.97 3.89 13.99
N VAL A 104 14.18 3.95 14.55
CA VAL A 104 14.42 4.12 15.98
C VAL A 104 13.66 5.32 16.56
N ASP A 105 13.73 6.47 15.92
CA ASP A 105 13.02 7.70 16.32
C ASP A 105 11.49 7.51 16.36
N HIS A 106 10.92 6.72 15.45
CA HIS A 106 9.49 6.41 15.52
C HIS A 106 9.18 5.56 16.75
N LEU A 107 9.95 4.49 16.97
CA LEU A 107 9.76 3.61 18.13
C LEU A 107 9.88 4.38 19.44
N MET A 108 10.84 5.30 19.54
CA MET A 108 11.04 6.14 20.73
C MET A 108 9.90 7.14 20.94
N LYS A 109 9.41 7.79 19.88
CA LYS A 109 8.24 8.67 19.95
C LYS A 109 6.97 7.91 20.35
N LEU A 110 6.78 6.69 19.84
CA LEU A 110 5.63 5.85 20.16
C LEU A 110 5.57 5.44 21.64
N GLN A 111 6.70 5.44 22.36
CA GLN A 111 6.69 5.21 23.82
C GLN A 111 6.13 6.40 24.63
N LYS A 112 5.94 7.57 24.01
CA LYS A 112 5.65 8.84 24.71
C LYS A 112 4.46 9.61 24.14
N ASP A 113 4.10 9.39 22.88
CA ASP A 113 3.11 10.20 22.14
C ASP A 113 1.87 9.35 21.79
N ILE A 114 0.80 9.53 22.57
CA ILE A 114 -0.45 8.79 22.41
C ILE A 114 -1.14 9.08 21.07
N ASP A 115 -1.02 10.29 20.53
CA ASP A 115 -1.63 10.63 19.25
C ASP A 115 -0.85 9.98 18.10
N PHE A 116 0.45 9.77 18.27
CA PHE A 116 1.25 9.03 17.32
C PHE A 116 0.92 7.53 17.35
N VAL A 117 0.66 6.97 18.54
CA VAL A 117 0.14 5.59 18.67
C VAL A 117 -1.21 5.44 17.96
N LYS A 118 -2.13 6.39 18.17
CA LYS A 118 -3.43 6.42 17.46
C LYS A 118 -3.22 6.47 15.95
N ALA A 119 -2.30 7.30 15.46
CA ALA A 119 -1.97 7.35 14.04
C ALA A 119 -1.43 6.01 13.52
N TYR A 120 -0.53 5.37 14.26
CA TYR A 120 0.03 4.05 13.94
C TYR A 120 -1.03 2.94 13.92
N SER A 121 -2.13 3.07 14.68
CA SER A 121 -3.23 2.10 14.60
C SER A 121 -3.97 2.10 13.26
N LYS A 122 -3.78 3.15 12.45
CA LYS A 122 -4.33 3.28 11.09
C LYS A 122 -3.40 2.72 10.01
N ALA A 123 -2.19 2.28 10.36
CA ALA A 123 -1.26 1.70 9.41
C ALA A 123 -1.65 0.26 9.07
N ASP A 124 -1.77 -0.02 7.77
CA ASP A 124 -1.94 -1.37 7.24
C ASP A 124 -0.59 -2.06 7.09
N TYR A 125 0.46 -1.29 6.77
CA TYR A 125 1.83 -1.78 6.63
C TYR A 125 2.82 -0.94 7.44
N ARG A 126 3.68 -1.61 8.18
CA ARG A 126 4.78 -1.10 9.00
C ARG A 126 6.07 -1.77 8.59
N VAL A 127 6.72 -1.24 7.55
CA VAL A 127 7.93 -1.84 6.97
C VAL A 127 9.22 -1.28 7.59
N CYS A 128 10.22 -2.13 7.81
CA CYS A 128 11.43 -1.78 8.56
C CYS A 128 12.32 -0.75 7.83
N ASP A 129 12.43 0.48 8.33
CA ASP A 129 13.18 1.55 7.64
C ASP A 129 14.70 1.43 7.77
N SER A 130 15.20 0.97 8.94
CA SER A 130 16.61 1.11 9.27
C SER A 130 17.32 -0.20 9.60
N GLN A 131 18.61 -0.24 9.28
CA GLN A 131 19.49 -1.37 9.60
C GLN A 131 19.63 -1.59 11.11
N VAL A 132 19.47 -0.53 11.92
CA VAL A 132 19.51 -0.64 13.38
C VAL A 132 18.36 -1.51 13.89
N LEU A 133 17.16 -1.39 13.32
CA LEU A 133 16.04 -2.26 13.68
C LEU A 133 16.25 -3.70 13.21
N MET A 134 16.87 -3.90 12.04
CA MET A 134 17.29 -5.23 11.59
C MET A 134 18.24 -5.88 12.62
N TYR A 135 19.24 -5.16 13.12
CA TYR A 135 20.15 -5.69 14.14
C TYR A 135 19.46 -5.91 15.49
N ALA A 136 18.59 -5.00 15.92
CA ALA A 136 17.80 -5.17 17.14
C ALA A 136 16.92 -6.43 17.07
N SER A 137 16.25 -6.65 15.94
CA SER A 137 15.42 -7.83 15.70
C SER A 137 16.21 -9.15 15.79
N LYS A 138 17.42 -9.18 15.19
CA LYS A 138 18.36 -10.29 15.30
C LYS A 138 18.79 -10.52 16.76
N PHE A 139 19.13 -9.46 17.47
CA PHE A 139 19.50 -9.53 18.88
C PHE A 139 18.35 -10.07 19.74
N LEU A 140 17.11 -9.65 19.47
CA LEU A 140 15.89 -10.14 20.12
C LEU A 140 15.57 -11.61 19.79
N GLY A 141 16.12 -12.14 18.70
CA GLY A 141 15.93 -13.53 18.25
C GLY A 141 14.75 -13.71 17.29
N THR A 142 14.25 -12.63 16.72
CA THR A 142 13.13 -12.58 15.76
C THR A 142 13.57 -11.72 14.57
N PRO A 143 14.44 -12.23 13.69
CA PRO A 143 15.06 -11.41 12.65
C PRO A 143 14.06 -10.94 11.59
N ILE A 144 14.11 -9.64 11.28
CA ILE A 144 13.42 -9.05 10.14
C ILE A 144 14.14 -9.46 8.84
N LYS A 145 13.36 -9.77 7.79
CA LYS A 145 13.82 -10.28 6.49
C LYS A 145 14.47 -9.19 5.64
N ALA A 146 13.88 -8.00 5.59
CA ALA A 146 14.32 -6.93 4.69
C ALA A 146 14.22 -5.54 5.33
N LYS A 147 15.19 -4.69 4.98
CA LYS A 147 15.12 -3.25 5.22
C LYS A 147 14.42 -2.60 4.02
N ILE A 148 13.32 -1.89 4.27
CA ILE A 148 12.53 -1.16 3.29
C ILE A 148 12.39 0.28 3.80
N SER A 149 13.41 1.10 3.58
CA SER A 149 13.39 2.51 3.99
C SER A 149 12.43 3.31 3.12
N GLY A 150 11.86 4.41 3.63
CA GLY A 150 11.01 5.28 2.79
C GLY A 150 11.74 5.77 1.54
N SER A 151 13.04 6.00 1.69
CA SER A 151 13.93 6.43 0.61
C SER A 151 14.31 5.32 -0.38
N ASP A 152 14.17 4.04 -0.01
CA ASP A 152 14.31 2.92 -0.94
C ASP A 152 12.95 2.58 -1.57
N LEU A 153 11.91 2.55 -0.74
CA LEU A 153 10.54 2.19 -1.09
C LEU A 153 10.01 3.03 -2.24
N PHE A 154 10.06 4.35 -2.11
CA PHE A 154 9.40 5.21 -3.08
C PHE A 154 9.96 5.08 -4.52
N PRO A 155 11.29 5.12 -4.75
CA PRO A 155 11.86 4.79 -6.05
C PRO A 155 11.50 3.38 -6.54
N MET A 156 11.58 2.36 -5.68
CA MET A 156 11.23 0.98 -6.05
C MET A 156 9.76 0.84 -6.44
N PHE A 157 8.86 1.54 -5.75
CA PHE A 157 7.43 1.58 -6.05
C PHE A 157 7.17 2.22 -7.42
N CYS A 158 7.83 3.35 -7.71
CA CYS A 158 7.73 4.00 -9.02
C CYS A 158 8.22 3.07 -10.14
N GLU A 159 9.33 2.36 -9.91
CA GLU A 159 9.90 1.41 -10.88
C GLU A 159 8.99 0.20 -11.10
N HIS A 160 8.48 -0.40 -10.02
CA HIS A 160 7.56 -1.53 -10.07
C HIS A 160 6.30 -1.20 -10.88
N HIS A 161 5.79 0.03 -10.75
CA HIS A 161 4.61 0.51 -11.48
C HIS A 161 4.93 1.31 -12.75
N ARG A 162 6.16 1.23 -13.28
CA ARG A 162 6.58 1.97 -14.49
C ARG A 162 5.60 1.83 -15.64
N HIS A 163 5.09 0.62 -15.89
CA HIS A 163 4.18 0.32 -16.99
C HIS A 163 2.68 0.30 -16.60
N ASN A 164 2.34 0.55 -15.33
CA ASN A 164 0.95 0.56 -14.89
C ASN A 164 0.34 1.97 -15.01
N HIS A 165 -0.35 2.25 -16.11
CA HIS A 165 -0.98 3.56 -16.37
C HIS A 165 -2.12 3.94 -15.40
N GLN A 166 -2.61 2.98 -14.60
CA GLN A 166 -3.60 3.26 -13.55
C GLN A 166 -2.93 3.85 -12.30
N MET A 167 -1.62 3.69 -12.12
CA MET A 167 -0.89 4.27 -10.99
C MET A 167 -0.56 5.72 -11.26
N LYS A 168 -1.18 6.59 -10.45
CA LYS A 168 -1.10 8.04 -10.51
C LYS A 168 -0.82 8.59 -9.12
N ILE A 169 0.33 9.24 -8.98
CA ILE A 169 0.90 9.61 -7.68
C ILE A 169 0.79 11.12 -7.47
N PHE A 170 0.33 11.51 -6.28
CA PHE A 170 0.40 12.86 -5.75
C PHE A 170 1.56 12.95 -4.75
N LEU A 171 2.45 13.95 -4.90
CA LEU A 171 3.50 14.24 -3.92
C LEU A 171 3.10 15.38 -3.00
N LEU A 172 3.15 15.17 -1.70
CA LEU A 172 2.94 16.19 -0.67
C LEU A 172 4.16 16.27 0.24
N GLY A 173 4.95 17.34 0.15
CA GLY A 173 6.07 17.57 1.06
C GLY A 173 7.29 18.22 0.42
N GLY A 174 8.40 18.19 1.15
CA GLY A 174 9.59 18.97 0.81
C GLY A 174 9.40 20.49 0.98
N ALA A 175 10.49 21.24 0.88
CA ALA A 175 10.45 22.70 0.81
C ALA A 175 9.81 23.18 -0.51
N GLU A 176 9.51 24.48 -0.59
CA GLU A 176 9.00 25.10 -1.82
C GLU A 176 9.82 24.69 -3.05
N GLY A 177 9.14 24.23 -4.11
CA GLY A 177 9.75 23.74 -5.35
C GLY A 177 10.28 22.30 -5.31
N VAL A 178 10.55 21.73 -4.13
CA VAL A 178 11.15 20.38 -4.02
C VAL A 178 10.24 19.28 -4.57
N ALA A 179 8.93 19.32 -4.27
CA ALA A 179 7.99 18.31 -4.78
C ALA A 179 7.87 18.36 -6.32
N SER A 180 7.84 19.57 -6.89
CA SER A 180 7.77 19.78 -8.34
C SER A 180 9.05 19.29 -9.03
N GLN A 181 10.22 19.57 -8.46
CA GLN A 181 11.49 19.05 -8.97
C GLN A 181 11.55 17.51 -8.91
N ALA A 182 11.06 16.90 -7.83
CA ALA A 182 10.94 15.45 -7.73
C ALA A 182 10.00 14.89 -8.81
N GLN A 183 8.85 15.54 -9.05
CA GLN A 183 7.91 15.16 -10.11
C GLN A 183 8.59 15.13 -11.49
N GLU A 184 9.31 16.18 -11.87
CA GLU A 184 10.02 16.25 -13.16
C GLU A 184 11.04 15.13 -13.31
N ARG A 185 11.90 14.94 -12.30
CA ARG A 185 12.96 13.93 -12.33
C ARG A 185 12.43 12.51 -12.36
N ILE A 186 11.39 12.21 -11.58
CA ILE A 186 10.76 10.89 -11.55
C ILE A 186 10.08 10.62 -12.89
N ASN A 187 9.29 11.56 -13.42
CA ASN A 187 8.59 11.36 -14.68
C ASN A 187 9.57 11.17 -15.85
N ALA A 188 10.67 11.92 -15.87
CA ALA A 188 11.74 11.73 -16.85
C ALA A 188 12.40 10.35 -16.72
N ARG A 189 12.69 9.89 -15.50
CA ARG A 189 13.29 8.56 -15.24
C ARG A 189 12.36 7.40 -15.62
N ILE A 190 11.07 7.54 -15.34
CA ILE A 190 10.07 6.50 -15.57
C ILE A 190 9.61 6.48 -17.04
N GLY A 191 9.70 7.62 -17.74
CA GLY A 191 9.29 7.75 -19.15
C GLY A 191 7.78 7.98 -19.34
N ARG A 192 7.08 8.37 -18.28
CA ARG A 192 5.67 8.81 -18.32
C ARG A 192 5.34 9.72 -17.15
N ASN A 193 4.20 10.39 -17.22
CA ASN A 193 3.63 11.16 -16.12
C ASN A 193 3.00 10.22 -15.06
N ILE A 194 3.85 9.54 -14.28
CA ILE A 194 3.41 8.73 -13.13
C ILE A 194 3.07 9.64 -11.93
N ILE A 195 3.87 10.68 -11.72
CA ILE A 195 3.57 11.75 -10.78
C ILE A 195 2.67 12.76 -11.49
N VAL A 196 1.38 12.75 -11.13
CA VAL A 196 0.37 13.58 -11.78
C VAL A 196 0.25 14.96 -11.17
N GLN A 197 0.61 15.11 -9.89
CA GLN A 197 0.58 16.38 -9.19
C GLN A 197 1.57 16.36 -8.02
N ALA A 198 2.08 17.54 -7.66
CA ALA A 198 3.02 17.72 -6.57
C ALA A 198 2.75 19.04 -5.86
N HIS A 199 2.90 19.05 -4.54
CA HIS A 199 2.68 20.23 -3.71
C HIS A 199 3.67 20.25 -2.54
N SER A 200 4.33 21.39 -2.36
CA SER A 200 5.20 21.68 -1.22
C SER A 200 4.42 22.56 -0.23
N PRO A 201 3.98 22.03 0.92
CA PRO A 201 3.19 22.79 1.88
C PRO A 201 4.07 23.72 2.73
N SER A 202 3.44 24.66 3.44
CA SER A 202 4.13 25.56 4.36
C SER A 202 4.71 24.80 5.57
N PHE A 203 5.71 25.39 6.23
CA PHE A 203 6.26 24.80 7.44
C PHE A 203 5.23 24.82 8.57
N GLY A 204 4.80 23.63 9.01
CA GLY A 204 3.78 23.52 10.05
C GLY A 204 2.35 23.50 9.52
N PHE A 205 2.14 23.33 8.21
CA PHE A 205 0.82 23.25 7.58
C PHE A 205 -0.14 22.28 8.27
N GLU A 206 0.39 21.22 8.91
CA GLU A 206 -0.42 20.23 9.62
C GLU A 206 -1.22 20.80 10.79
N LYS A 207 -0.89 22.03 11.21
CA LYS A 207 -1.57 22.79 12.26
C LYS A 207 -2.48 23.89 11.71
N ASN A 208 -2.41 24.15 10.41
CA ASN A 208 -3.24 25.12 9.71
C ASN A 208 -4.38 24.38 9.00
N GLU A 209 -5.58 24.42 9.59
CA GLU A 209 -6.74 23.71 9.05
C GLU A 209 -7.13 24.22 7.66
N GLU A 210 -7.04 25.52 7.39
CA GLU A 210 -7.38 26.11 6.09
C GLU A 210 -6.44 25.61 4.98
N GLU A 211 -5.14 25.57 5.26
CA GLU A 211 -4.15 25.02 4.34
C GLU A 211 -4.35 23.51 4.15
N CYS A 212 -4.65 22.76 5.22
CA CYS A 212 -4.98 21.35 5.11
C CYS A 212 -6.21 21.14 4.20
N GLN A 213 -7.29 21.92 4.37
CA GLN A 213 -8.47 21.82 3.52
C GLN A 213 -8.16 22.16 2.05
N THR A 214 -7.30 23.15 1.82
CA THR A 214 -6.81 23.48 0.47
C THR A 214 -6.06 22.30 -0.16
N ILE A 215 -5.17 21.66 0.60
CA ILE A 215 -4.42 20.48 0.16
C ILE A 215 -5.37 19.30 -0.14
N LEU A 216 -6.37 19.06 0.72
CA LEU A 216 -7.37 18.00 0.49
C LEU A 216 -8.12 18.25 -0.81
N GLU A 217 -8.53 19.48 -1.07
CA GLU A 217 -9.22 19.82 -2.32
C GLU A 217 -8.33 19.63 -3.55
N MET A 218 -7.05 20.02 -3.47
CA MET A 218 -6.08 19.72 -4.53
C MET A 218 -5.95 18.22 -4.81
N ILE A 219 -5.95 17.39 -3.76
CA ILE A 219 -5.87 15.93 -3.90
C ILE A 219 -7.16 15.38 -4.53
N ARG A 220 -8.34 15.82 -4.07
CA ARG A 220 -9.65 15.40 -4.60
C ARG A 220 -9.84 15.74 -6.08
N GLN A 221 -9.34 16.89 -6.51
CA GLN A 221 -9.40 17.34 -7.91
C GLN A 221 -8.36 16.66 -8.80
N SER A 222 -7.33 16.03 -8.21
CA SER A 222 -6.31 15.30 -8.94
C SER A 222 -6.82 13.92 -9.37
N PRO A 223 -6.28 13.33 -10.45
CA PRO A 223 -6.58 11.95 -10.82
C PRO A 223 -5.73 10.94 -10.03
N ALA A 224 -5.09 11.34 -8.93
CA ALA A 224 -4.20 10.48 -8.17
C ALA A 224 -4.98 9.41 -7.40
N ASN A 225 -4.37 8.22 -7.30
CA ASN A 225 -4.81 7.13 -6.43
C ASN A 225 -3.74 6.70 -5.42
N VAL A 226 -2.57 7.36 -5.46
CA VAL A 226 -1.49 7.16 -4.49
C VAL A 226 -1.08 8.51 -3.94
N LEU A 227 -1.05 8.65 -2.62
CA LEU A 227 -0.56 9.85 -1.93
C LEU A 227 0.75 9.54 -1.22
N VAL A 228 1.82 10.26 -1.60
CA VAL A 228 3.14 10.15 -0.98
C VAL A 228 3.40 11.40 -0.17
N VAL A 229 3.54 11.24 1.15
CA VAL A 229 3.74 12.34 2.11
C VAL A 229 5.18 12.30 2.65
N GLY A 230 5.89 13.41 2.45
CA GLY A 230 7.31 13.57 2.83
C GLY A 230 7.56 14.84 3.64
N VAL A 231 7.01 14.90 4.86
CA VAL A 231 7.19 16.05 5.78
C VAL A 231 7.79 15.66 7.13
N GLY A 232 8.13 14.37 7.29
CA GLY A 232 8.81 13.83 8.46
C GLY A 232 7.87 13.45 9.61
N ALA A 233 8.35 12.51 10.43
CA ALA A 233 7.59 11.98 11.55
C ALA A 233 7.67 12.86 12.80
N PRO A 234 6.58 13.00 13.57
CA PRO A 234 5.31 12.26 13.45
C PRO A 234 4.25 12.95 12.59
N LYS A 235 4.60 14.04 11.88
CA LYS A 235 3.62 14.93 11.24
C LYS A 235 2.86 14.24 10.12
N GLN A 236 3.59 13.56 9.24
CA GLN A 236 3.02 12.87 8.08
C GLN A 236 2.07 11.74 8.51
N GLU A 237 2.42 10.94 9.52
CA GLU A 237 1.58 9.84 9.99
C GLU A 237 0.30 10.36 10.64
N LYS A 238 0.42 11.40 11.50
CA LYS A 238 -0.73 12.03 12.14
C LYS A 238 -1.65 12.70 11.12
N TRP A 239 -1.10 13.37 10.11
CA TRP A 239 -1.86 14.00 9.04
C TRP A 239 -2.62 12.97 8.20
N ILE A 240 -1.94 11.89 7.78
CA ILE A 240 -2.59 10.78 7.06
C ILE A 240 -3.71 10.17 7.91
N ALA A 241 -3.45 9.87 9.18
CA ALA A 241 -4.44 9.28 10.07
C ALA A 241 -5.67 10.17 10.30
N LYS A 242 -5.48 11.50 10.28
CA LYS A 242 -6.57 12.48 10.43
C LYS A 242 -7.46 12.54 9.18
N TYR A 243 -6.87 12.52 7.98
CA TYR A 243 -7.58 12.89 6.75
C TYR A 243 -7.79 11.76 5.73
N LYS A 244 -7.21 10.56 5.92
CA LYS A 244 -7.32 9.47 4.94
C LYS A 244 -8.76 9.11 4.56
N ASP A 245 -9.69 9.21 5.51
CA ASP A 245 -11.09 8.85 5.30
C ASP A 245 -11.86 9.92 4.49
N GLU A 246 -11.29 11.12 4.31
CA GLU A 246 -11.79 12.20 3.45
C GLU A 246 -11.25 12.12 2.01
N LEU A 247 -10.38 11.15 1.72
CA LEU A 247 -9.71 10.99 0.43
C LEU A 247 -10.01 9.60 -0.18
N PRO A 248 -11.28 9.30 -0.51
CA PRO A 248 -11.70 7.97 -0.98
C PRO A 248 -11.14 7.59 -2.35
N SER A 249 -10.61 8.55 -3.12
CA SER A 249 -9.92 8.29 -4.39
C SER A 249 -8.50 7.75 -4.22
N ILE A 250 -7.92 7.85 -3.01
CA ILE A 250 -6.58 7.38 -2.72
C ILE A 250 -6.64 5.96 -2.17
N ASP A 251 -6.09 5.03 -2.94
CA ASP A 251 -5.96 3.63 -2.53
C ASP A 251 -4.76 3.45 -1.59
N ILE A 252 -3.64 4.14 -1.84
CA ILE A 252 -2.38 3.95 -1.13
C ILE A 252 -1.87 5.27 -0.53
N PHE A 253 -1.57 5.25 0.77
CA PHE A 253 -0.92 6.37 1.47
C PHE A 253 0.48 5.93 1.92
N MET A 254 1.53 6.67 1.53
CA MET A 254 2.90 6.35 1.94
C MET A 254 3.55 7.51 2.70
N ALA A 255 3.96 7.25 3.93
CA ALA A 255 4.72 8.18 4.75
C ALA A 255 6.22 7.90 4.58
N VAL A 256 6.92 8.69 3.75
CA VAL A 256 8.27 8.36 3.25
C VAL A 256 9.37 9.30 3.73
N GLY A 257 9.03 10.30 4.56
CA GLY A 257 10.00 11.23 5.11
C GLY A 257 10.76 11.98 4.02
N ALA A 258 12.10 11.93 4.07
CA ALA A 258 12.97 12.68 3.15
C ALA A 258 13.09 12.08 1.73
N ALA A 259 12.28 11.07 1.37
CA ALA A 259 12.36 10.45 0.05
C ALA A 259 12.11 11.45 -1.09
N ILE A 260 11.20 12.42 -0.89
CA ILE A 260 10.93 13.48 -1.88
C ILE A 260 12.16 14.34 -2.11
N ASP A 261 12.87 14.76 -1.05
CA ASP A 261 14.13 15.52 -1.16
C ASP A 261 15.23 14.74 -1.89
N PHE A 262 15.31 13.42 -1.66
CA PHE A 262 16.28 12.57 -2.36
C PHE A 262 15.95 12.45 -3.86
N GLU A 263 14.68 12.29 -4.21
CA GLU A 263 14.23 12.20 -5.60
C GLU A 263 14.39 13.53 -6.36
N ALA A 264 14.21 14.66 -5.66
CA ALA A 264 14.51 15.99 -6.18
C ALA A 264 16.02 16.21 -6.44
N GLY A 265 16.89 15.41 -5.79
CA GLY A 265 18.34 15.56 -5.86
C GLY A 265 18.91 16.62 -4.92
N ASN A 266 18.10 17.14 -3.99
CA ASN A 266 18.51 18.20 -3.06
C ASN A 266 19.30 17.67 -1.86
N LYS A 267 19.23 16.35 -1.62
CA LYS A 267 20.02 15.69 -0.57
C LYS A 267 20.79 14.51 -1.16
N PRO A 268 22.08 14.37 -0.85
CA PRO A 268 22.82 13.16 -1.21
C PRO A 268 22.36 11.99 -0.35
N ARG A 269 22.27 10.80 -0.96
CA ARG A 269 22.13 9.54 -0.22
C ARG A 269 23.45 9.22 0.46
N ALA A 270 23.38 8.55 1.62
CA ALA A 270 24.58 8.00 2.24
C ALA A 270 25.25 7.00 1.28
N PRO A 271 26.59 6.94 1.24
CA PRO A 271 27.30 5.94 0.45
C PRO A 271 26.79 4.53 0.73
N GLU A 272 26.67 3.70 -0.31
CA GLU A 272 26.04 2.38 -0.22
C GLU A 272 26.69 1.48 0.85
N LEU A 273 28.02 1.54 0.98
CA LEU A 273 28.74 0.79 2.02
C LEU A 273 28.34 1.23 3.42
N MET A 274 28.22 2.55 3.66
CA MET A 274 27.77 3.07 4.96
C MET A 274 26.32 2.66 5.24
N ALA A 275 25.45 2.73 4.23
CA ALA A 275 24.07 2.29 4.36
C ALA A 275 23.96 0.79 4.69
N LYS A 276 24.72 -0.07 4.01
CA LYS A 276 24.78 -1.53 4.25
C LYS A 276 25.32 -1.88 5.64
N LEU A 277 26.31 -1.13 6.12
CA LEU A 277 26.85 -1.31 7.47
C LEU A 277 25.93 -0.74 8.57
N GLY A 278 24.90 0.03 8.22
CA GLY A 278 24.01 0.69 9.17
C GLY A 278 24.58 1.99 9.75
N LEU A 279 25.56 2.60 9.09
CA LEU A 279 26.21 3.87 9.45
C LEU A 279 25.56 5.08 8.77
N GLU A 280 24.40 4.91 8.13
CA GLU A 280 23.67 6.00 7.49
C GLU A 280 23.31 7.13 8.47
N TRP A 281 22.95 6.80 9.71
CA TRP A 281 22.69 7.80 10.75
C TRP A 281 23.93 8.65 11.04
N LEU A 282 25.13 8.06 11.02
CA LEU A 282 26.38 8.78 11.27
C LEU A 282 26.70 9.74 10.10
N TYR A 283 26.52 9.28 8.86
CA TYR A 283 26.65 10.13 7.68
C TYR A 283 25.69 11.33 7.74
N ARG A 284 24.42 11.09 8.09
CA ARG A 284 23.41 12.15 8.23
C ARG A 284 23.76 13.10 9.37
N LEU A 285 24.24 12.60 10.51
CA LEU A 285 24.67 13.42 11.64
C LEU A 285 25.83 14.34 11.25
N ALA A 286 26.82 13.83 10.51
CA ALA A 286 27.92 14.64 10.01
C ALA A 286 27.46 15.70 9.00
N SER A 287 26.41 15.41 8.21
CA SER A 287 25.88 16.32 7.20
C SER A 287 24.96 17.40 7.79
N GLU A 288 24.19 17.07 8.83
CA GLU A 288 23.21 17.97 9.46
C GLU A 288 23.33 17.95 11.00
N PRO A 289 24.49 18.29 11.57
CA PRO A 289 24.78 18.08 12.99
C PRO A 289 23.80 18.83 13.88
N ASN A 290 23.56 20.12 13.62
CA ASN A 290 22.67 20.98 14.38
C ASN A 290 21.23 20.45 14.49
N ARG A 291 20.77 19.69 13.48
CA ARG A 291 19.43 19.13 13.44
C ARG A 291 19.34 17.75 14.09
N LEU A 292 20.37 16.92 13.92
CA LEU A 292 20.29 15.49 14.23
C LEU A 292 20.99 15.07 15.53
N TRP A 293 21.85 15.90 16.10
CA TRP A 293 22.60 15.53 17.32
C TRP A 293 21.67 15.21 18.50
N LYS A 294 20.67 16.05 18.77
CA LYS A 294 19.69 15.83 19.85
C LYS A 294 18.92 14.53 19.62
N ARG A 295 18.42 14.36 18.40
CA ARG A 295 17.68 13.17 18.00
C ARG A 295 18.49 11.90 18.26
N TYR A 296 19.72 11.81 17.76
CA TYR A 296 20.49 10.56 17.86
C TYR A 296 21.10 10.31 19.23
N LEU A 297 21.60 11.34 19.89
CA LEU A 297 22.37 11.17 21.14
C LEU A 297 21.50 11.29 22.39
N LEU A 298 20.35 11.98 22.33
CA LEU A 298 19.45 12.15 23.47
C LEU A 298 18.16 11.35 23.28
N ASP A 299 17.47 11.53 22.15
CA ASP A 299 16.12 10.96 21.99
C ASP A 299 16.16 9.47 21.63
N ASP A 300 17.09 9.08 20.74
CA ASP A 300 17.23 7.71 20.22
C ASP A 300 18.12 6.84 21.12
N PHE A 301 19.05 7.40 21.90
CA PHE A 301 19.98 6.63 22.73
C PHE A 301 19.31 5.67 23.74
N PRO A 302 18.19 6.04 24.42
CA PRO A 302 17.48 5.13 25.32
C PRO A 302 16.93 3.87 24.62
N PHE A 303 16.84 3.84 23.30
CA PHE A 303 16.44 2.66 22.52
C PHE A 303 17.23 1.42 22.89
N PHE A 304 18.57 1.52 22.96
CA PHE A 304 19.42 0.36 23.20
C PHE A 304 19.18 -0.25 24.59
N TRP A 305 18.92 0.58 25.59
CA TRP A 305 18.55 0.13 26.94
C TRP A 305 17.17 -0.56 26.94
N LEU A 306 16.18 0.01 26.23
CA LEU A 306 14.86 -0.59 26.11
C LEU A 306 14.91 -1.96 25.40
N ILE A 307 15.70 -2.10 24.34
CA ILE A 307 15.90 -3.38 23.64
C ILE A 307 16.57 -4.41 24.55
N ALA A 308 17.56 -4.01 25.35
CA ALA A 308 18.17 -4.91 26.33
C ALA A 308 17.16 -5.37 27.40
N LYS A 309 16.33 -4.45 27.91
CA LYS A 309 15.24 -4.78 28.84
C LYS A 309 14.22 -5.72 28.22
N GLU A 310 13.82 -5.49 26.97
CA GLU A 310 12.91 -6.36 26.23
C GLU A 310 13.50 -7.77 26.06
N LYS A 311 14.79 -7.88 25.73
CA LYS A 311 15.48 -9.18 25.63
C LYS A 311 15.43 -9.95 26.94
N LEU A 312 15.69 -9.28 28.06
CA LEU A 312 15.63 -9.88 29.39
C LEU A 312 14.21 -10.33 29.75
N GLY A 313 13.20 -9.49 29.48
CA GLY A 313 11.79 -9.83 29.67
C GLY A 313 11.36 -11.06 28.85
N ARG A 314 11.74 -11.12 27.57
CA ARG A 314 11.46 -12.28 26.69
C ARG A 314 12.13 -13.57 27.19
N ARG A 315 13.32 -13.48 27.80
CA ARG A 315 14.00 -14.64 28.40
C ARG A 315 13.26 -15.12 29.64
N GLN A 316 12.85 -14.20 30.52
CA GLN A 316 12.08 -14.51 31.73
C GLN A 316 10.73 -15.17 31.41
N ALA A 317 10.00 -14.66 30.40
CA ALA A 317 8.76 -15.25 29.93
C ALA A 317 8.96 -16.66 29.33
N LYS A 318 10.10 -16.94 28.68
CA LYS A 318 10.44 -18.28 28.17
C LYS A 318 10.91 -19.25 29.25
N SER A 319 11.47 -18.75 30.35
CA SER A 319 11.93 -19.56 31.50
C SER A 319 10.87 -19.74 32.59
N ALA A 320 9.72 -19.06 32.48
CA ALA A 320 8.59 -19.32 33.36
C ALA A 320 8.12 -20.77 33.16
N PRO A 321 7.92 -21.56 34.23
CA PRO A 321 7.38 -22.91 34.11
C PRO A 321 6.05 -22.87 33.37
N LYS A 322 5.85 -23.77 32.41
CA LYS A 322 4.54 -24.03 31.81
C LYS A 322 3.70 -24.84 32.79
N ASP A 323 3.40 -24.29 33.96
CA ASP A 323 2.52 -24.94 34.93
C ASP A 323 1.48 -23.92 35.39
N LEU A 324 0.26 -24.08 34.90
CA LEU A 324 -0.96 -24.32 35.69
C LEU A 324 -2.15 -24.39 34.72
N ASP A 325 -2.63 -25.63 34.54
CA ASP A 325 -3.98 -26.13 34.16
C ASP A 325 -4.95 -25.27 33.32
#